data_AF-A0A7J9BP15-F1
#
_entry.id   AF-A0A7J9BP15-F1
#
_cell.length_a   1.000
_cell.length_b   1.000
_cell.length_c   1.000
_cell.angle_alpha   90.00
_cell.angle_beta   90.00
_cell.angle_gamma   90.00
#
_symmetry.space_group_name_H-M   'P 1'
#
loop_
_entity.id
_entity.type
_entity.pdbx_description
1 polymer ?
#
loop_
_entity_poly.entity_id
_entity_poly.type
_entity_poly.pdbx_seq_one_letter_code
_entity_poly.pdbx_strand_id
1 'polypeptide(L)' 'MQCQAVLLSRSEKCIIETGLKRQVALDSGVPAIADHEGKMISTNTNKIILSGNGDGLSIPLVMYQHSNKNTCMHQNA' A
#
# COMPACT_ATOMS: atom_id res chain seq x y z
N MET A 1 -16.60 -13.90 8.83
CA MET A 1 -16.76 -13.41 7.44
C MET A 1 -15.72 -12.39 7.00
N GLN A 2 -14.90 -11.80 7.89
CA GLN A 2 -13.94 -10.74 7.50
C GLN A 2 -12.89 -11.18 6.45
N CYS A 3 -12.45 -12.44 6.46
CA CYS A 3 -11.51 -12.99 5.47
C CYS A 3 -12.11 -13.23 4.07
N GLN A 4 -13.39 -12.89 3.87
CA GLN A 4 -14.11 -12.98 2.59
C GLN A 4 -14.44 -11.60 2.03
N ALA A 5 -14.03 -10.52 2.69
CA ALA A 5 -14.18 -9.18 2.16
C ALA A 5 -13.42 -9.04 0.83
N VAL A 6 -13.99 -8.28 -0.11
CA VAL A 6 -13.42 -8.01 -1.44
C VAL A 6 -12.86 -6.59 -1.46
N LEU A 7 -11.79 -6.38 -2.23
CA LEU A 7 -11.20 -5.06 -2.44
C LEU A 7 -12.15 -4.16 -3.22
N LEU A 8 -12.41 -2.97 -2.68
CA LEU A 8 -13.21 -1.93 -3.32
C LEU A 8 -12.30 -0.98 -4.10
N SER A 9 -12.80 -0.39 -5.20
CA SER A 9 -12.07 0.64 -5.95
C SER A 9 -11.67 1.84 -5.10
N ARG A 10 -12.46 2.14 -4.06
CA ARG A 10 -12.14 3.13 -3.02
C ARG A 10 -12.42 2.50 -1.66
N SER A 11 -11.37 2.37 -0.86
CA SER A 11 -11.47 1.85 0.50
C SER A 11 -11.62 2.99 1.50
N GLU A 12 -12.44 2.79 2.52
CA GLU A 12 -12.66 3.74 3.61
C GLU A 12 -12.27 3.09 4.94
N LYS A 13 -11.74 3.90 5.86
CA LYS A 13 -11.52 3.45 7.23
C LYS A 13 -12.86 3.27 7.94
N CYS A 14 -12.92 2.37 8.91
CA CYS A 14 -14.14 2.24 9.70
C CYS A 14 -14.19 3.38 10.72
N ILE A 15 -15.39 3.84 11.04
CA ILE A 15 -15.62 4.91 12.02
C ILE A 15 -15.37 4.39 13.44
N ILE A 16 -15.80 3.16 13.72
CA ILE A 16 -15.64 2.50 15.02
C ILE A 16 -14.64 1.36 14.86
N GLU A 17 -13.50 1.45 15.54
CA GLU A 17 -12.40 0.48 15.40
C GLU A 17 -11.85 0.03 16.76
N THR A 18 -11.23 -1.16 16.77
CA THR A 18 -10.61 -1.76 17.95
C THR A 18 -9.14 -1.37 18.13
N GLY A 19 -8.61 -0.49 17.28
CA GLY A 19 -7.19 -0.08 17.28
C GLY A 19 -6.23 -1.05 16.58
N LEU A 20 -6.65 -2.28 16.25
CA LEU A 20 -5.78 -3.30 15.65
C LEU A 20 -5.54 -3.13 14.14
N LYS A 21 -6.38 -2.34 13.44
CA LYS A 21 -6.34 -2.26 11.97
C LYS A 21 -4.98 -1.83 11.41
N ARG A 22 -4.32 -0.89 12.07
CA ARG A 22 -3.00 -0.39 11.64
C ARG A 22 -1.96 -1.52 11.65
N GLN A 23 -1.90 -2.29 12.73
CA GLN A 23 -0.94 -3.38 12.86
C GLN A 23 -1.26 -4.51 11.87
N VAL A 24 -2.55 -4.88 11.74
CA VAL A 24 -2.98 -5.88 10.77
C VAL A 24 -2.65 -5.46 9.33
N ALA A 25 -2.80 -4.18 8.99
CA ALA A 25 -2.42 -3.68 7.66
C ALA A 25 -0.92 -3.78 7.41
N LEU A 26 -0.07 -3.43 8.40
CA LEU A 26 1.38 -3.56 8.29
C LEU A 26 1.80 -5.03 8.18
N ASP A 27 1.28 -5.89 9.06
CA ASP A 27 1.62 -7.33 9.11
C ASP A 27 1.15 -8.09 7.86
N SER A 28 0.15 -7.55 7.13
CA SER A 28 -0.33 -8.17 5.90
C SER A 28 0.68 -8.12 4.75
N GLY A 29 1.68 -7.23 4.81
CA GLY A 29 2.65 -7.00 3.73
C GLY A 29 2.06 -6.40 2.45
N VAL A 30 0.78 -5.99 2.46
CA VAL A 30 0.11 -5.38 1.30
C VAL A 30 0.47 -3.91 1.09
N PRO A 31 0.66 -3.06 2.12
CA PRO A 31 1.09 -1.68 1.92
C PRO A 31 2.52 -1.59 1.35
N ALA A 32 2.78 -0.61 0.49
CA ALA A 32 4.14 -0.26 0.10
C ALA A 32 4.81 0.51 1.25
N ILE A 33 5.91 -0.02 1.80
CA ILE A 33 6.64 0.53 2.94
C ILE A 33 8.01 1.01 2.46
N ALA A 34 8.44 2.17 2.94
CA ALA A 34 9.79 2.66 2.70
C ALA A 34 10.76 2.04 3.73
N ASP A 35 11.80 1.37 3.24
CA ASP A 35 12.82 0.74 4.11
C ASP A 35 13.73 1.77 4.80
N HIS A 36 13.86 2.95 4.20
CA HIS A 36 14.75 4.00 4.66
C HIS A 36 14.04 5.36 4.71
N GLU A 37 14.52 6.21 5.61
CA GLU A 37 14.09 7.61 5.69
C GLU A 37 14.48 8.36 4.40
N GLY A 38 13.58 9.20 3.91
CA GLY A 38 13.83 10.02 2.73
C GLY A 38 12.72 11.04 2.47
N LYS A 39 13.02 12.04 1.66
CA LYS A 39 12.05 13.06 1.23
C LYS A 39 11.39 12.62 -0.08
N MET A 40 10.08 12.76 -0.18
CA MET A 40 9.37 12.50 -1.44
C MET A 40 9.83 13.49 -2.53
N ILE A 41 10.34 12.96 -3.64
CA ILE A 41 10.74 13.75 -4.81
C ILE A 41 9.58 13.81 -5.80
N SER A 42 9.01 12.66 -6.14
CA SER A 42 7.91 12.54 -7.08
C SER A 42 7.17 11.23 -6.91
N THR A 43 5.90 11.24 -7.31
CA THR A 43 5.06 10.04 -7.41
C THR A 43 4.72 9.80 -8.87
N ASN A 44 4.92 8.57 -9.32
CA ASN A 44 4.43 8.08 -10.61
C ASN A 44 3.33 7.06 -10.37
N THR A 45 2.57 6.74 -11.42
CA THR A 45 1.49 5.75 -11.37
C THR A 45 1.95 4.37 -10.89
N ASN A 46 3.20 3.97 -11.15
CA ASN A 46 3.72 2.65 -10.82
C ASN A 46 4.89 2.65 -9.82
N LYS A 47 5.32 3.82 -9.33
CA LYS A 47 6.43 3.91 -8.37
C LYS A 47 6.45 5.24 -7.63
N ILE A 48 6.92 5.21 -6.39
CA ILE A 48 7.22 6.39 -5.58
C ILE A 48 8.74 6.61 -5.59
N ILE A 49 9.19 7.85 -5.77
CA ILE A 49 10.62 8.21 -5.77
C ILE A 49 10.91 9.07 -4.55
N LEU A 50 11.87 8.63 -3.75
CA LEU A 50 12.34 9.26 -2.51
C LEU A 50 13.82 9.64 -2.66
N SER A 51 14.25 10.74 -2.04
CA SER A 51 15.67 11.03 -1.83
C SER A 51 16.06 10.61 -0.42
N GLY A 52 16.96 9.64 -0.32
CA GLY A 52 17.50 9.16 0.96
C GLY A 52 19.02 9.09 0.87
N ASN A 53 19.72 9.73 1.82
CA ASN A 53 21.18 9.64 1.96
C ASN A 53 22.03 9.99 0.72
N GLY A 54 21.49 10.75 -0.23
CA GLY A 54 22.16 11.16 -1.48
C GLY A 54 21.72 10.36 -2.72
N ASP A 55 21.09 9.19 -2.53
CA ASP A 55 20.61 8.33 -3.60
C ASP A 55 19.09 8.45 -3.80
N GLY A 56 18.65 8.23 -5.05
CA GLY A 56 17.25 8.12 -5.39
C GLY A 56 16.72 6.72 -5.09
N LEU A 57 15.93 6.58 -4.04
CA LEU A 57 15.24 5.34 -3.69
C LEU A 57 13.90 5.27 -4.44
N SER A 58 13.59 4.12 -5.03
CA SER A 58 12.31 3.91 -5.72
C SER A 58 11.53 2.75 -5.14
N ILE A 59 10.28 2.98 -4.78
CA ILE A 59 9.36 1.95 -4.27
C ILE A 59 8.38 1.61 -5.41
N PRO A 60 8.45 0.42 -6.02
CA PRO A 60 7.49 0.01 -7.04
C PRO A 60 6.12 -0.23 -6.41
N LEU A 61 5.07 0.12 -7.15
CA LEU A 61 3.68 -0.09 -6.75
C LEU A 61 3.04 -1.21 -7.57
N VAL A 62 2.20 -1.99 -6.90
CA VAL A 62 1.36 -3.01 -7.54
C VAL A 62 0.17 -2.33 -8.22
N MET A 63 0.10 -2.42 -9.54
CA MET A 63 -0.96 -1.78 -10.34
C MET A 63 -1.81 -2.81 -11.06
N TYR A 64 -3.10 -2.87 -10.73
CA TYR A 64 -4.10 -3.71 -11.41
C TYR A 64 -3.71 -5.20 -11.51
N GLN A 65 -3.07 -5.74 -10.48
CA GLN A 65 -2.64 -7.14 -10.45
C GLN A 65 -3.80 -8.05 -10.04
N HIS A 66 -3.95 -9.18 -10.72
CA HIS A 66 -4.97 -10.18 -10.40
C HIS A 66 -4.54 -11.04 -9.20
N SER A 67 -5.42 -11.22 -8.21
CA SER A 67 -5.21 -12.10 -7.06
C SER A 67 -5.70 -13.54 -7.32
N ASN A 68 -5.29 -14.50 -6.48
CA ASN A 68 -5.75 -15.90 -6.58
C ASN A 68 -7.28 -16.06 -6.47
N LYS A 69 -7.98 -15.08 -5.88
CA LYS A 69 -9.45 -15.07 -5.75
C LYS A 69 -10.12 -14.14 -6.78
N ASN A 70 -9.42 -13.82 -7.87
CA ASN A 70 -9.90 -12.94 -8.94
C ASN A 70 -10.35 -11.55 -8.45
N THR A 71 -9.64 -11.02 -7.45
CA THR A 71 -9.78 -9.63 -7.00
C THR A 71 -8.65 -8.77 -7.55
N CYS A 72 -8.91 -7.48 -7.76
CA CYS A 72 -7.90 -6.53 -8.22
C CYS A 72 -7.05 -6.03 -7.05
N MET A 73 -5.75 -6.29 -7.10
CA MET A 73 -4.74 -5.73 -6.20
C MET A 73 -4.20 -4.45 -6.83
N HIS A 74 -4.34 -3.33 -6.11
CA HIS A 74 -3.94 -2.02 -6.59
C HIS A 74 -3.48 -1.16 -5.41
N GLN A 75 -2.27 -0.64 -5.49
CA GLN A 75 -1.68 0.30 -4.54
C GLN A 75 -1.72 1.70 -5.14
N ASN A 76 -2.22 2.67 -4.36
CA ASN A 76 -2.19 4.08 -4.73
C ASN A 76 -0.99 4.76 -4.06
N ALA A 77 -0.35 5.67 -4.78
CA ALA A 77 0.71 6.56 -4.29
C ALA A 77 0.14 7.72 -3.47
#